data_AF-A0A401FV79-F1
#
_entry.id   AF-A0A401FV79-F1
#
_cell.length_a   1.000
_cell.length_b   1.000
_cell.length_c   1.000
_cell.angle_alpha   90.00
_cell.angle_beta   90.00
_cell.angle_gamma   90.00
#
_symmetry.space_group_name_H-M   'P 1'
#
loop_
_entity.id
_entity.type
_entity.pdbx_description
1 polymer ?
#
loop_
_entity_poly.entity_id
_entity_poly.type
_entity_poly.pdbx_seq_one_letter_code
_entity_poly.pdbx_strand_id
1 'polypeptide(L)'
;MEQLEKLFNRIISRTRINLREFDFDIDAYVQNIIPLEQLTKFYGFYGITAHHPIHFSFKHSNLAGSYFLGKCSTLNSILYKSDIRGDELKLKGETFDAHGTGIVLDEDEMISIKNSLLIKTLVHNFSHDPEKVDLFLIKNTISNAYANIHGAPMDGCFLGPFSTVDLTTLHDCVIGTFSYVQVGTLAHTFVPPGRVWVKNGDVFDFTYQFPEDELKHYIYFKQEEGPVGRFMDFAEDRKPDFQRLYNVVHMESPLEVPLGASINRYSVFQGESHIEENVLVAQRAFIESSWLGKGANAQENCYISDSRLEGYNVTAHGATIIHAHLNQKVFAGFNSFLQGTEKCPLTVGSGCIIMPHTIIHPDAPLEIPPDYLVWGYIRKEEDLADHSISLEELSRVRDKINIGDMRFRGDGSAFVHAFRHRIEHILEANGAYFDGEMNRGHAQKGQNISFNIIQPYPRGPQEGLYPSTEIHP
;
A
#
# COMPACT_ATOMS: atom_id res chain seq x y z
N MET A 1 -13.10 -28.25 8.41
CA MET A 1 -12.56 -27.39 7.33
C MET A 1 -13.26 -27.53 5.95
N GLU A 2 -14.20 -28.46 5.75
CA GLU A 2 -14.82 -28.73 4.42
C GLU A 2 -15.39 -27.49 3.71
N GLN A 3 -16.09 -26.61 4.44
CA GLN A 3 -16.70 -25.42 3.84
C GLN A 3 -15.65 -24.37 3.44
N LEU A 4 -14.54 -24.28 4.17
CA LEU A 4 -13.43 -23.39 3.85
C LEU A 4 -12.74 -23.83 2.56
N GLU A 5 -12.51 -25.14 2.39
CA GLU A 5 -11.94 -25.70 1.17
C GLU A 5 -12.86 -25.46 -0.05
N LYS A 6 -14.17 -25.69 0.12
CA LYS A 6 -15.17 -25.36 -0.91
C LYS A 6 -15.15 -23.88 -1.29
N LEU A 7 -15.03 -22.99 -0.30
CA LEU A 7 -14.95 -21.55 -0.50
C LEU A 7 -13.69 -21.18 -1.31
N PHE A 8 -12.53 -21.70 -0.90
CA PHE A 8 -11.25 -21.48 -1.58
C PHE A 8 -11.30 -21.91 -3.05
N ASN A 9 -11.74 -23.14 -3.33
CA ASN A 9 -11.87 -23.68 -4.69
C ASN A 9 -12.86 -22.88 -5.54
N ARG A 10 -13.96 -22.40 -4.93
CA ARG A 10 -14.96 -21.56 -5.61
C ARG A 10 -14.36 -20.21 -6.01
N ILE A 11 -13.59 -19.56 -5.14
CA ILE A 11 -12.94 -18.27 -5.44
C ILE A 11 -12.00 -18.45 -6.64
N ILE A 12 -11.09 -19.43 -6.59
CA ILE A 12 -10.15 -19.73 -7.68
C ILE A 12 -10.89 -19.96 -9.00
N SER A 13 -11.94 -20.80 -8.97
CA SER A 13 -12.72 -21.12 -10.18
C SER A 13 -13.37 -19.88 -10.79
N ARG A 14 -13.89 -18.97 -9.95
CA ARG A 14 -14.52 -17.72 -10.44
C ARG A 14 -13.49 -16.77 -11.03
N THR A 15 -12.37 -16.55 -10.36
CA THR A 15 -11.29 -15.71 -10.90
C THR A 15 -10.74 -16.29 -12.20
N ARG A 16 -10.56 -17.62 -12.30
CA ARG A 16 -10.13 -18.30 -13.53
C ARG A 16 -11.08 -18.06 -14.71
N ILE A 17 -12.39 -18.08 -14.48
CA ILE A 17 -13.36 -17.79 -15.54
C ILE A 17 -13.19 -16.36 -16.06
N ASN A 18 -12.99 -15.38 -15.17
CA ASN A 18 -12.76 -13.99 -15.58
C ASN A 18 -11.48 -13.88 -16.41
N LEU A 19 -10.37 -14.46 -15.92
CA LEU A 19 -9.04 -14.40 -16.53
C LEU A 19 -8.80 -15.41 -17.66
N ARG A 20 -9.83 -16.09 -18.16
CA ARG A 20 -9.73 -17.20 -19.13
C ARG A 20 -9.06 -16.85 -20.47
N GLU A 21 -9.00 -15.57 -20.78
CA GLU A 21 -8.38 -15.07 -22.01
C GLU A 21 -6.86 -15.01 -21.92
N PHE A 22 -6.32 -14.97 -20.71
CA PHE A 22 -4.88 -15.05 -20.48
C PHE A 22 -4.48 -16.52 -20.35
N ASP A 23 -3.34 -16.87 -20.94
CA ASP A 23 -2.64 -18.14 -20.65
C ASP A 23 -1.94 -18.03 -19.27
N PHE A 24 -2.74 -17.74 -18.24
CA PHE A 24 -2.29 -17.44 -16.88
C PHE A 24 -2.74 -18.55 -15.93
N ASP A 25 -1.77 -19.32 -15.45
CA ASP A 25 -2.02 -20.41 -14.50
C ASP A 25 -2.21 -19.88 -13.07
N ILE A 26 -3.45 -19.52 -12.72
CA ILE A 26 -3.81 -19.07 -11.36
C ILE A 26 -3.45 -20.12 -10.31
N ASP A 27 -3.53 -21.42 -10.61
CA ASP A 27 -3.30 -22.47 -9.63
C ASP A 27 -1.85 -22.44 -9.14
N ALA A 28 -0.90 -22.20 -10.04
CA ALA A 28 0.51 -22.02 -9.69
C ALA A 28 0.73 -20.88 -8.68
N TYR A 29 -0.10 -19.83 -8.71
CA TYR A 29 0.00 -18.65 -7.85
C TYR A 29 -0.87 -18.70 -6.59
N VAL A 30 -1.54 -19.81 -6.30
CA VAL A 30 -2.49 -19.88 -5.17
C VAL A 30 -2.39 -21.20 -4.42
N GLN A 31 -2.17 -22.31 -5.12
CA GLN A 31 -2.02 -23.60 -4.48
C GLN A 31 -0.76 -23.64 -3.60
N ASN A 32 -0.89 -24.21 -2.41
CA ASN A 32 0.18 -24.39 -1.42
C ASN A 32 0.82 -23.10 -0.82
N ILE A 33 0.46 -21.90 -1.28
CA ILE A 33 0.95 -20.64 -0.67
C ILE A 33 0.46 -20.49 0.77
N ILE A 34 -0.83 -20.76 1.01
CA ILE A 34 -1.40 -20.76 2.36
C ILE A 34 -1.97 -22.14 2.63
N PRO A 35 -1.32 -22.94 3.49
CA PRO A 35 -1.93 -24.17 3.99
C PRO A 35 -3.28 -23.81 4.65
N LEU A 36 -4.37 -24.49 4.25
CA LEU A 36 -5.71 -24.17 4.78
C LEU A 36 -5.78 -24.26 6.31
N GLU A 37 -4.97 -25.13 6.92
CA GLU A 37 -4.83 -25.21 8.38
C GLU A 37 -4.30 -23.92 9.02
N GLN A 38 -3.55 -23.09 8.30
CA GLN A 38 -3.14 -21.79 8.82
C GLN A 38 -4.32 -20.83 8.94
N LEU A 39 -5.33 -20.94 8.08
CA LEU A 39 -6.51 -20.08 8.10
C LEU A 39 -7.41 -20.33 9.33
N THR A 40 -7.20 -21.40 10.09
CA THR A 40 -7.96 -21.73 11.30
C THR A 40 -7.30 -21.22 12.59
N LYS A 41 -6.04 -20.74 12.51
CA LYS A 41 -5.20 -20.43 13.68
C LYS A 41 -5.25 -18.99 14.16
N PHE A 42 -5.95 -18.10 13.45
CA PHE A 42 -5.89 -16.66 13.72
C PHE A 42 -7.26 -16.10 14.05
N TYR A 43 -7.26 -15.04 14.85
CA TYR A 43 -8.39 -14.15 15.02
C TYR A 43 -8.47 -13.14 13.89
N GLY A 44 -9.64 -12.52 13.72
CA GLY A 44 -9.80 -11.29 12.95
C GLY A 44 -9.98 -10.11 13.89
N PHE A 45 -9.79 -8.89 13.40
CA PHE A 45 -9.84 -7.68 14.20
C PHE A 45 -10.64 -6.58 13.50
N TYR A 46 -11.52 -5.89 14.22
CA TYR A 46 -12.27 -4.76 13.66
C TYR A 46 -12.14 -3.53 14.57
N GLY A 47 -11.83 -2.39 13.98
CA GLY A 47 -11.60 -1.12 14.64
C GLY A 47 -12.90 -0.38 14.93
N ILE A 48 -13.04 0.07 16.17
CA ILE A 48 -14.10 0.97 16.63
C ILE A 48 -13.48 2.31 16.95
N THR A 49 -14.16 3.38 16.53
CA THR A 49 -13.76 4.77 16.79
C THR A 49 -14.99 5.66 16.75
N ALA A 50 -14.88 6.85 17.34
CA ALA A 50 -15.90 7.89 17.26
C ALA A 50 -15.73 8.83 16.05
N HIS A 51 -14.67 8.65 15.26
CA HIS A 51 -14.26 9.64 14.25
C HIS A 51 -14.79 9.40 12.84
N HIS A 52 -15.13 8.16 12.48
CA HIS A 52 -15.73 7.84 11.20
C HIS A 52 -16.84 6.79 11.38
N PRO A 53 -17.85 6.77 10.49
CA PRO A 53 -18.89 5.74 10.52
C PRO A 53 -18.29 4.33 10.51
N ILE A 54 -18.94 3.42 11.23
CA ILE A 54 -18.56 2.00 11.25
C ILE A 54 -19.71 1.16 10.71
N HIS A 55 -19.39 0.20 9.86
CA HIS A 55 -20.31 -0.84 9.42
C HIS A 55 -19.45 -2.04 9.04
N PHE A 56 -19.66 -3.19 9.68
CA PHE A 56 -19.01 -4.44 9.31
C PHE A 56 -20.05 -5.50 9.00
N SER A 57 -20.00 -6.08 7.80
CA SER A 57 -20.87 -7.20 7.41
C SER A 57 -20.04 -8.35 6.88
N PHE A 58 -19.88 -9.39 7.67
CA PHE A 58 -19.07 -10.57 7.34
C PHE A 58 -20.01 -11.75 7.09
N LYS A 59 -19.99 -12.32 5.88
CA LYS A 59 -20.91 -13.40 5.48
C LYS A 59 -20.17 -14.48 4.70
N HIS A 60 -20.17 -15.71 5.23
CA HIS A 60 -19.55 -16.88 4.60
C HIS A 60 -18.10 -16.61 4.17
N SER A 61 -17.29 -16.09 5.10
CA SER A 61 -15.93 -15.61 4.83
C SER A 61 -14.93 -16.12 5.88
N ASN A 62 -13.65 -16.16 5.51
CA ASN A 62 -12.53 -16.32 6.45
C ASN A 62 -11.79 -14.98 6.59
N LEU A 63 -11.45 -14.59 7.82
CA LEU A 63 -10.86 -13.30 8.16
C LEU A 63 -9.52 -13.46 8.91
N ALA A 64 -8.84 -14.58 8.71
CA ALA A 64 -7.72 -15.03 9.54
C ALA A 64 -6.56 -14.02 9.58
N GLY A 65 -6.35 -13.39 10.73
CA GLY A 65 -5.28 -12.42 10.99
C GLY A 65 -5.52 -11.04 10.37
N SER A 66 -6.71 -10.79 9.82
CA SER A 66 -7.01 -9.57 9.06
C SER A 66 -7.62 -8.48 9.93
N TYR A 67 -7.38 -7.21 9.56
CA TYR A 67 -7.81 -6.02 10.28
C TYR A 67 -8.78 -5.22 9.42
N PHE A 68 -9.85 -4.71 10.04
CA PHE A 68 -10.91 -3.96 9.37
C PHE A 68 -11.12 -2.63 10.08
N LEU A 69 -11.24 -1.55 9.31
CA LEU A 69 -11.54 -0.21 9.82
C LEU A 69 -12.55 0.48 8.89
N GLY A 70 -13.50 1.24 9.43
CA GLY A 70 -14.50 1.98 8.64
C GLY A 70 -15.72 1.15 8.23
N LYS A 71 -16.23 1.36 7.01
CA LYS A 71 -17.38 0.63 6.45
C LYS A 71 -16.89 -0.45 5.47
N CYS A 72 -17.08 -1.72 5.82
CA CYS A 72 -16.65 -2.86 5.01
C CYS A 72 -17.64 -4.04 5.05
N SER A 73 -17.89 -4.65 3.89
CA SER A 73 -18.60 -5.91 3.76
C SER A 73 -17.72 -6.96 3.08
N THR A 74 -17.66 -8.16 3.67
CA THR A 74 -17.00 -9.33 3.07
C THR A 74 -18.01 -10.44 2.85
N LEU A 75 -18.10 -10.94 1.62
CA LEU A 75 -19.04 -11.98 1.24
C LEU A 75 -18.38 -13.05 0.38
N ASN A 76 -18.42 -14.32 0.83
CA ASN A 76 -17.80 -15.43 0.11
C ASN A 76 -16.31 -15.19 -0.16
N SER A 77 -15.57 -14.65 0.82
CA SER A 77 -14.18 -14.23 0.60
C SER A 77 -13.24 -14.78 1.67
N ILE A 78 -11.96 -14.91 1.33
CA ILE A 78 -10.89 -15.31 2.26
C ILE A 78 -9.90 -14.14 2.35
N LEU A 79 -9.74 -13.58 3.54
CA LEU A 79 -8.81 -12.51 3.82
C LEU A 79 -7.82 -13.02 4.86
N TYR A 80 -6.59 -13.30 4.41
CA TYR A 80 -5.50 -13.77 5.26
C TYR A 80 -4.53 -12.63 5.55
N LYS A 81 -4.41 -12.21 6.80
CA LYS A 81 -3.47 -11.18 7.28
C LYS A 81 -3.53 -9.85 6.51
N SER A 82 -4.68 -9.54 5.94
CA SER A 82 -4.89 -8.36 5.12
C SER A 82 -5.37 -7.19 5.98
N ASP A 83 -5.10 -5.96 5.53
CA ASP A 83 -5.62 -4.74 6.14
C ASP A 83 -6.66 -4.12 5.22
N ILE A 84 -7.86 -3.96 5.73
CA ILE A 84 -8.95 -3.32 5.01
C ILE A 84 -9.27 -2.01 5.73
N ARG A 85 -8.77 -0.90 5.18
CA ARG A 85 -8.82 0.42 5.78
C ARG A 85 -9.82 1.31 5.03
N GLY A 86 -10.93 1.58 5.68
CA GLY A 86 -11.99 2.44 5.20
C GLY A 86 -12.12 3.75 5.97
N ASP A 87 -11.02 4.26 6.50
CA ASP A 87 -10.93 5.56 7.19
C ASP A 87 -10.82 6.75 6.25
N GLU A 88 -10.55 6.50 4.96
CA GLU A 88 -10.56 7.49 3.87
C GLU A 88 -11.82 7.40 2.99
N LEU A 89 -12.81 6.58 3.35
CA LEU A 89 -14.04 6.46 2.56
C LEU A 89 -14.84 7.77 2.56
N LYS A 90 -15.42 8.08 1.41
CA LYS A 90 -16.24 9.28 1.22
C LYS A 90 -17.53 9.20 2.03
N LEU A 91 -17.98 10.34 2.56
CA LEU A 91 -19.19 10.44 3.37
C LEU A 91 -20.40 10.88 2.53
N LYS A 92 -21.60 10.55 3.02
CA LYS A 92 -22.85 11.05 2.44
C LYS A 92 -22.84 12.58 2.34
N GLY A 93 -23.22 13.10 1.18
CA GLY A 93 -23.25 14.53 0.89
C GLY A 93 -21.92 15.12 0.43
N GLU A 94 -20.80 14.38 0.49
CA GLU A 94 -19.57 14.78 -0.16
C GLU A 94 -19.72 14.77 -1.68
N THR A 95 -18.94 15.60 -2.38
CA THR A 95 -18.94 15.69 -3.83
C THR A 95 -17.70 15.03 -4.39
N PHE A 96 -17.88 14.01 -5.22
CA PHE A 96 -16.81 13.41 -6.02
C PHE A 96 -16.74 14.13 -7.37
N ASP A 97 -15.56 14.63 -7.75
CA ASP A 97 -15.36 15.25 -9.04
C ASP A 97 -14.99 14.20 -10.10
N ALA A 98 -15.91 13.96 -11.04
CA ALA A 98 -15.70 13.14 -12.20
C ALA A 98 -15.53 14.03 -13.44
N HIS A 99 -14.27 14.31 -13.82
CA HIS A 99 -13.92 15.08 -15.01
C HIS A 99 -14.60 16.46 -15.11
N GLY A 100 -14.66 17.19 -14.00
CA GLY A 100 -15.29 18.52 -13.90
C GLY A 100 -16.79 18.47 -13.61
N THR A 101 -17.35 17.27 -13.42
CA THR A 101 -18.75 17.06 -13.02
C THR A 101 -18.80 16.57 -11.59
N GLY A 102 -19.34 17.40 -10.68
CA GLY A 102 -19.55 17.02 -9.29
C GLY A 102 -20.70 16.03 -9.12
N ILE A 103 -20.42 14.88 -8.53
CA ILE A 103 -21.40 13.85 -8.17
C ILE A 103 -21.52 13.85 -6.64
N VAL A 104 -22.70 14.18 -6.12
CA VAL A 104 -22.96 14.16 -4.68
C VAL A 104 -23.30 12.74 -4.24
N LEU A 105 -22.67 12.26 -3.17
CA LEU A 105 -22.94 10.94 -2.62
C LEU A 105 -24.28 10.90 -1.88
N ASP A 106 -25.13 9.94 -2.23
CA ASP A 106 -26.42 9.70 -1.56
C ASP A 106 -26.26 8.94 -0.24
N GLU A 107 -25.20 8.15 -0.09
CA GLU A 107 -24.88 7.32 1.08
C GLU A 107 -23.38 7.35 1.35
N ASP A 108 -22.93 7.09 2.59
CA ASP A 108 -21.48 6.96 2.81
C ASP A 108 -20.97 5.72 2.09
N GLU A 109 -19.79 5.89 1.50
CA GLU A 109 -19.12 4.86 0.75
C GLU A 109 -18.79 3.62 1.60
N MET A 110 -18.74 2.46 0.95
CA MET A 110 -18.41 1.19 1.60
C MET A 110 -17.45 0.35 0.77
N ILE A 111 -16.48 -0.27 1.44
CA ILE A 111 -15.66 -1.33 0.83
C ILE A 111 -16.47 -2.61 0.73
N SER A 112 -16.52 -3.24 -0.45
CA SER A 112 -17.25 -4.49 -0.66
C SER A 112 -16.40 -5.55 -1.33
N ILE A 113 -16.05 -6.59 -0.57
CA ILE A 113 -15.13 -7.66 -0.99
C ILE A 113 -15.92 -8.95 -1.23
N LYS A 114 -16.03 -9.39 -2.49
CA LYS A 114 -16.93 -10.48 -2.90
C LYS A 114 -16.24 -11.57 -3.72
N ASN A 115 -16.32 -12.82 -3.29
CA ASN A 115 -15.72 -13.95 -4.01
C ASN A 115 -14.22 -13.76 -4.26
N SER A 116 -13.49 -13.22 -3.28
CA SER A 116 -12.10 -12.81 -3.44
C SER A 116 -11.18 -13.46 -2.41
N LEU A 117 -9.91 -13.63 -2.77
CA LEU A 117 -8.83 -14.11 -1.89
C LEU A 117 -7.79 -13.00 -1.76
N LEU A 118 -7.61 -12.45 -0.57
CA LEU A 118 -6.60 -11.42 -0.29
C LEU A 118 -5.58 -11.97 0.71
N ILE A 119 -4.31 -11.96 0.32
CA ILE A 119 -3.20 -12.53 1.08
C ILE A 119 -2.26 -11.39 1.44
N LYS A 120 -2.19 -11.02 2.72
CA LYS A 120 -1.39 -9.90 3.23
C LYS A 120 -1.53 -8.65 2.36
N THR A 121 -2.73 -8.38 1.89
CA THR A 121 -3.03 -7.27 1.00
C THR A 121 -3.40 -6.06 1.83
N LEU A 122 -2.93 -4.87 1.45
CA LEU A 122 -3.46 -3.62 1.95
C LEU A 122 -4.55 -3.11 0.99
N VAL A 123 -5.73 -2.85 1.53
CA VAL A 123 -6.83 -2.15 0.85
C VAL A 123 -7.01 -0.82 1.55
N HIS A 124 -6.85 0.29 0.84
CA HIS A 124 -6.90 1.63 1.42
C HIS A 124 -7.43 2.66 0.42
N ASN A 125 -7.65 3.89 0.90
CA ASN A 125 -8.24 5.00 0.15
C ASN A 125 -9.72 4.74 -0.24
N PHE A 126 -10.27 5.53 -1.17
CA PHE A 126 -11.66 5.48 -1.62
C PHE A 126 -11.78 5.15 -3.11
N SER A 127 -12.97 4.75 -3.55
CA SER A 127 -13.28 4.46 -4.96
C SER A 127 -13.06 5.69 -5.83
N HIS A 128 -12.20 5.52 -6.83
CA HIS A 128 -11.99 6.46 -7.93
C HIS A 128 -12.79 6.08 -9.19
N ASP A 129 -13.74 5.13 -9.08
CA ASP A 129 -14.65 4.78 -10.16
C ASP A 129 -15.85 5.75 -10.17
N PRO A 130 -15.98 6.62 -11.18
CA PRO A 130 -17.09 7.55 -11.27
C PRO A 130 -18.45 6.84 -11.48
N GLU A 131 -18.46 5.58 -11.92
CA GLU A 131 -19.71 4.81 -12.09
C GLU A 131 -20.27 4.31 -10.76
N LYS A 132 -19.44 4.28 -9.70
CA LYS A 132 -19.74 3.71 -8.38
C LYS A 132 -19.06 4.52 -7.28
N VAL A 133 -19.53 5.75 -7.08
CA VAL A 133 -18.93 6.71 -6.14
C VAL A 133 -19.11 6.32 -4.67
N ASP A 134 -20.15 5.54 -4.34
CA ASP A 134 -20.51 5.06 -3.01
C ASP A 134 -20.07 3.62 -2.74
N LEU A 135 -19.35 2.98 -3.68
CA LEU A 135 -18.97 1.58 -3.58
C LEU A 135 -17.53 1.33 -4.03
N PHE A 136 -16.67 1.00 -3.06
CA PHE A 136 -15.33 0.50 -3.33
C PHE A 136 -15.33 -1.02 -3.49
N LEU A 137 -15.57 -1.49 -4.73
CA LEU A 137 -15.79 -2.90 -5.04
C LEU A 137 -14.47 -3.66 -5.30
N ILE A 138 -14.28 -4.81 -4.64
CA ILE A 138 -13.24 -5.80 -4.94
C ILE A 138 -13.93 -7.16 -5.14
N LYS A 139 -14.02 -7.66 -6.36
CA LYS A 139 -14.84 -8.83 -6.67
C LYS A 139 -14.13 -9.83 -7.57
N ASN A 140 -14.31 -11.13 -7.30
CA ASN A 140 -13.67 -12.20 -8.06
C ASN A 140 -12.14 -12.01 -8.19
N THR A 141 -11.50 -11.42 -7.18
CA THR A 141 -10.09 -11.01 -7.24
C THR A 141 -9.22 -11.91 -6.37
N ILE A 142 -8.04 -12.26 -6.88
CA ILE A 142 -6.97 -12.87 -6.08
C ILE A 142 -5.82 -11.87 -5.95
N SER A 143 -5.43 -11.54 -4.73
CA SER A 143 -4.33 -10.62 -4.44
C SER A 143 -3.30 -11.28 -3.53
N ASN A 144 -2.04 -11.24 -3.95
CA ASN A 144 -0.94 -11.92 -3.27
C ASN A 144 -0.21 -11.01 -2.27
N ALA A 145 0.79 -11.60 -1.58
CA ALA A 145 1.47 -11.00 -0.44
C ALA A 145 1.99 -9.58 -0.72
N TYR A 146 1.67 -8.65 0.18
CA TYR A 146 2.13 -7.26 0.16
C TYR A 146 1.70 -6.46 -1.08
N ALA A 147 0.67 -6.93 -1.78
CA ALA A 147 0.04 -6.13 -2.81
C ALA A 147 -0.79 -4.99 -2.19
N ASN A 148 -0.87 -3.87 -2.91
CA ASN A 148 -1.62 -2.68 -2.52
C ASN A 148 -2.79 -2.46 -3.49
N ILE A 149 -4.00 -2.41 -2.94
CA ILE A 149 -5.23 -1.98 -3.62
C ILE A 149 -5.58 -0.60 -3.06
N HIS A 150 -5.12 0.45 -3.72
CA HIS A 150 -5.20 1.82 -3.20
C HIS A 150 -6.14 2.65 -4.07
N GLY A 151 -7.38 2.84 -3.62
CA GLY A 151 -8.42 3.55 -4.36
C GLY A 151 -8.71 2.96 -5.74
N ALA A 152 -8.48 1.66 -5.91
CA ALA A 152 -8.58 0.91 -7.15
C ALA A 152 -9.71 -0.15 -7.13
N PRO A 153 -10.95 0.19 -7.54
CA PRO A 153 -12.03 -0.79 -7.67
C PRO A 153 -11.67 -1.86 -8.69
N MET A 154 -12.06 -3.11 -8.45
CA MET A 154 -11.70 -4.21 -9.35
C MET A 154 -12.70 -5.36 -9.39
N ASP A 155 -12.89 -5.93 -10.58
CA ASP A 155 -13.64 -7.17 -10.81
C ASP A 155 -12.80 -8.14 -11.66
N GLY A 156 -12.69 -9.40 -11.25
CA GLY A 156 -12.09 -10.46 -12.07
C GLY A 156 -10.58 -10.39 -12.20
N CYS A 157 -9.85 -9.86 -11.22
CA CYS A 157 -8.42 -9.55 -11.37
C CYS A 157 -7.47 -10.48 -10.58
N PHE A 158 -6.21 -10.55 -11.02
CA PHE A 158 -5.10 -11.12 -10.27
C PHE A 158 -4.02 -10.08 -9.99
N LEU A 159 -3.55 -10.00 -8.74
CA LEU A 159 -2.47 -9.10 -8.30
C LEU A 159 -1.30 -9.94 -7.76
N GLY A 160 -0.13 -9.81 -8.40
CA GLY A 160 1.11 -10.46 -8.00
C GLY A 160 1.68 -9.89 -6.68
N PRO A 161 2.63 -10.61 -6.06
CA PRO A 161 3.29 -10.14 -4.84
C PRO A 161 3.90 -8.74 -5.03
N PHE A 162 3.77 -7.89 -4.01
CA PHE A 162 4.22 -6.49 -4.03
C PHE A 162 3.72 -5.66 -5.23
N SER A 163 2.68 -6.08 -5.95
CA SER A 163 2.07 -5.22 -6.96
C SER A 163 1.25 -4.11 -6.31
N THR A 164 1.13 -2.99 -6.99
CA THR A 164 0.35 -1.85 -6.52
C THR A 164 -0.55 -1.38 -7.64
N VAL A 165 -1.85 -1.31 -7.34
CA VAL A 165 -2.84 -0.68 -8.20
C VAL A 165 -3.36 0.54 -7.47
N ASP A 166 -3.16 1.69 -8.09
CA ASP A 166 -3.37 2.99 -7.47
C ASP A 166 -4.33 3.83 -8.33
N LEU A 167 -5.40 4.31 -7.74
CA LEU A 167 -6.41 5.19 -8.36
C LEU A 167 -6.89 4.69 -9.74
N THR A 168 -7.02 3.36 -9.89
CA THR A 168 -7.28 2.72 -11.19
C THR A 168 -8.35 1.65 -11.06
N THR A 169 -9.41 1.76 -11.85
CA THR A 169 -10.42 0.72 -11.98
C THR A 169 -9.92 -0.43 -12.86
N LEU A 170 -9.98 -1.66 -12.37
CA LEU A 170 -9.57 -2.85 -13.12
C LEU A 170 -10.74 -3.79 -13.45
N HIS A 171 -10.72 -4.36 -14.66
CA HIS A 171 -11.65 -5.40 -15.07
C HIS A 171 -10.94 -6.50 -15.85
N ASP A 172 -10.99 -7.75 -15.36
CA ASP A 172 -10.35 -8.90 -16.02
C ASP A 172 -8.86 -8.62 -16.34
N CYS A 173 -8.09 -8.21 -15.33
CA CYS A 173 -6.67 -7.85 -15.49
C CYS A 173 -5.75 -8.77 -14.67
N VAL A 174 -4.53 -8.96 -15.17
CA VAL A 174 -3.44 -9.60 -14.44
C VAL A 174 -2.34 -8.58 -14.22
N ILE A 175 -2.00 -8.30 -12.96
CA ILE A 175 -0.95 -7.38 -12.57
C ILE A 175 0.24 -8.18 -12.06
N GLY A 176 1.34 -8.17 -12.80
CA GLY A 176 2.54 -8.94 -12.48
C GLY A 176 3.21 -8.50 -11.19
N THR A 177 4.03 -9.40 -10.62
CA THR A 177 4.84 -9.16 -9.42
C THR A 177 5.58 -7.82 -9.49
N PHE A 178 5.54 -7.06 -8.40
CA PHE A 178 6.24 -5.77 -8.28
C PHE A 178 5.90 -4.76 -9.39
N SER A 179 4.70 -4.83 -9.99
CA SER A 179 4.24 -3.83 -10.94
C SER A 179 3.45 -2.73 -10.23
N TYR A 180 3.62 -1.48 -10.65
CA TYR A 180 2.85 -0.33 -10.22
C TYR A 180 2.00 0.18 -11.39
N VAL A 181 0.69 0.33 -11.17
CA VAL A 181 -0.25 0.79 -12.19
C VAL A 181 -1.11 1.92 -11.65
N GLN A 182 -1.03 3.08 -12.29
CA GLN A 182 -1.90 4.24 -12.09
C GLN A 182 -2.31 4.81 -13.45
N VAL A 183 -3.40 4.31 -14.03
CA VAL A 183 -3.82 4.64 -15.41
C VAL A 183 -5.30 5.01 -15.54
N GLY A 184 -6.02 5.12 -14.42
CA GLY A 184 -7.44 5.48 -14.36
C GLY A 184 -8.37 4.30 -14.60
N THR A 185 -8.30 3.65 -15.77
CA THR A 185 -9.08 2.43 -16.05
C THR A 185 -8.29 1.48 -16.93
N LEU A 186 -8.35 0.18 -16.61
CA LEU A 186 -7.73 -0.87 -17.39
C LEU A 186 -8.66 -2.09 -17.45
N ALA A 187 -8.83 -2.66 -18.63
CA ALA A 187 -9.60 -3.88 -18.82
C ALA A 187 -8.87 -4.86 -19.73
N HIS A 188 -9.06 -6.16 -19.51
CA HIS A 188 -8.56 -7.22 -20.40
C HIS A 188 -7.05 -7.09 -20.70
N THR A 189 -6.26 -6.76 -19.68
CA THR A 189 -4.83 -6.47 -19.84
C THR A 189 -3.96 -7.30 -18.89
N PHE A 190 -2.90 -7.86 -19.45
CA PHE A 190 -1.79 -8.43 -18.70
C PHE A 190 -0.66 -7.40 -18.58
N VAL A 191 -0.38 -6.96 -17.36
CA VAL A 191 0.77 -6.09 -17.03
C VAL A 191 1.92 -6.98 -16.57
N PRO A 192 3.06 -7.02 -17.29
CA PRO A 192 4.16 -7.90 -16.95
C PRO A 192 4.82 -7.50 -15.62
N PRO A 193 5.48 -8.44 -14.92
CA PRO A 193 6.22 -8.15 -13.69
C PRO A 193 7.21 -6.99 -13.84
N GLY A 194 7.34 -6.16 -12.80
CA GLY A 194 8.27 -5.04 -12.80
C GLY A 194 7.90 -3.88 -13.72
N ARG A 195 6.63 -3.77 -14.15
CA ARG A 195 6.16 -2.61 -14.90
C ARG A 195 5.78 -1.49 -13.94
N VAL A 196 6.35 -0.31 -14.10
CA VAL A 196 5.83 0.94 -13.50
C VAL A 196 5.15 1.73 -14.59
N TRP A 197 3.84 1.98 -14.44
CA TRP A 197 3.03 2.66 -15.45
C TRP A 197 2.13 3.72 -14.82
N VAL A 198 2.35 4.98 -15.18
CA VAL A 198 1.58 6.13 -14.71
C VAL A 198 1.04 6.88 -15.92
N LYS A 199 -0.28 6.97 -16.06
CA LYS A 199 -0.93 7.61 -17.20
C LYS A 199 -2.11 8.44 -16.72
N ASN A 200 -2.24 9.64 -17.28
CA ASN A 200 -3.40 10.51 -17.06
C ASN A 200 -4.01 10.91 -18.40
N GLY A 201 -4.99 10.14 -18.87
CA GLY A 201 -5.65 10.37 -20.15
C GLY A 201 -4.65 10.54 -21.29
N ASP A 202 -4.81 11.64 -22.03
CA ASP A 202 -3.89 12.05 -23.11
C ASP A 202 -2.86 13.11 -22.65
N VAL A 203 -2.83 13.44 -21.35
CA VAL A 203 -1.96 14.49 -20.80
C VAL A 203 -0.52 14.02 -20.68
N PHE A 204 -0.31 12.85 -20.08
CA PHE A 204 1.00 12.22 -19.95
C PHE A 204 0.93 10.70 -19.80
N ASP A 205 2.03 10.03 -20.13
CA ASP A 205 2.24 8.59 -20.02
C ASP A 205 3.70 8.32 -19.66
N PHE A 206 3.95 7.84 -18.44
CA PHE A 206 5.24 7.40 -17.92
C PHE A 206 5.24 5.88 -17.86
N THR A 207 6.27 5.25 -18.44
CA THR A 207 6.49 3.81 -18.33
C THR A 207 7.95 3.50 -18.03
N TYR A 208 8.16 2.51 -17.17
CA TYR A 208 9.45 1.89 -16.92
C TYR A 208 9.26 0.38 -16.77
N GLN A 209 10.23 -0.39 -17.23
CA GLN A 209 10.24 -1.85 -17.12
C GLN A 209 11.54 -2.26 -16.43
N PHE A 210 11.44 -2.92 -15.28
CA PHE A 210 12.61 -3.50 -14.63
C PHE A 210 13.25 -4.59 -15.50
N PRO A 211 14.60 -4.66 -15.55
CA PRO A 211 15.31 -5.83 -16.02
C PRO A 211 14.93 -7.05 -15.19
N GLU A 212 14.52 -8.13 -15.84
CA GLU A 212 13.96 -9.30 -15.17
C GLU A 212 14.96 -9.98 -14.21
N ASP A 213 16.21 -10.10 -14.63
CA ASP A 213 17.26 -10.76 -13.84
C ASP A 213 17.58 -9.97 -12.56
N GLU A 214 17.61 -8.64 -12.63
CA GLU A 214 17.82 -7.78 -11.47
C GLU A 214 16.62 -7.86 -10.51
N LEU A 215 15.40 -7.79 -11.03
CA LEU A 215 14.19 -7.85 -10.19
C LEU A 215 14.08 -9.17 -9.42
N LYS A 216 14.45 -10.29 -10.04
CA LYS A 216 14.44 -11.63 -9.40
C LYS A 216 15.29 -11.71 -8.14
N HIS A 217 16.30 -10.86 -7.97
CA HIS A 217 17.07 -10.82 -6.72
C HIS A 217 16.26 -10.25 -5.55
N TYR A 218 15.29 -9.40 -5.84
CA TYR A 218 14.49 -8.71 -4.82
C TYR A 218 13.14 -9.38 -4.60
N ILE A 219 12.47 -9.79 -5.68
CA ILE A 219 11.19 -10.46 -5.61
C ILE A 219 10.91 -11.24 -6.89
N TYR A 220 10.56 -12.51 -6.72
CA TYR A 220 9.95 -13.32 -7.77
C TYR A 220 9.00 -14.32 -7.15
N PHE A 221 8.19 -14.95 -7.99
CA PHE A 221 7.29 -16.00 -7.58
C PHE A 221 7.87 -17.35 -7.97
N LYS A 222 8.05 -18.25 -6.99
CA LYS A 222 8.49 -19.62 -7.22
C LYS A 222 7.32 -20.56 -6.95
N GLN A 223 6.97 -21.38 -7.94
CA GLN A 223 5.88 -22.34 -7.81
C GLN A 223 6.10 -23.23 -6.58
N GLU A 224 5.02 -23.56 -5.86
CA GLU A 224 4.99 -24.32 -4.59
C GLU A 224 5.63 -23.63 -3.36
N GLU A 225 6.60 -22.73 -3.54
CA GLU A 225 7.24 -21.99 -2.44
C GLU A 225 6.61 -20.61 -2.20
N GLY A 226 5.96 -20.04 -3.21
CA GLY A 226 5.33 -18.71 -3.13
C GLY A 226 6.29 -17.58 -3.48
N PRO A 227 6.03 -16.35 -2.99
CA PRO A 227 6.93 -15.22 -3.20
C PRO A 227 8.23 -15.38 -2.40
N VAL A 228 9.36 -15.12 -3.07
CA VAL A 228 10.71 -15.25 -2.52
C VAL A 228 11.60 -14.10 -3.00
N GLY A 229 12.69 -13.82 -2.28
CA GLY A 229 13.63 -12.75 -2.57
C GLY A 229 13.80 -11.79 -1.40
N ARG A 230 14.73 -10.83 -1.53
CA ARG A 230 15.12 -9.92 -0.43
C ARG A 230 13.95 -9.19 0.22
N PHE A 231 12.91 -8.80 -0.53
CA PHE A 231 11.75 -8.14 0.05
C PHE A 231 10.96 -9.06 0.99
N MET A 232 10.85 -10.33 0.62
CA MET A 232 10.17 -11.34 1.44
C MET A 232 11.00 -11.68 2.67
N ASP A 233 12.31 -11.86 2.53
CA ASP A 233 13.22 -12.11 3.65
C ASP A 233 13.12 -10.97 4.66
N PHE A 234 13.22 -9.72 4.17
CA PHE A 234 13.13 -8.53 5.00
C PHE A 234 11.81 -8.41 5.78
N ALA A 235 10.68 -8.70 5.13
CA ALA A 235 9.36 -8.62 5.75
C ALA A 235 9.07 -9.78 6.72
N GLU A 236 9.52 -11.00 6.41
CA GLU A 236 9.33 -12.17 7.28
C GLU A 236 10.25 -12.15 8.50
N ASP A 237 11.48 -11.64 8.40
CA ASP A 237 12.43 -11.54 9.52
C ASP A 237 11.89 -10.66 10.67
N ARG A 238 11.05 -9.67 10.35
CA ARG A 238 10.45 -8.71 11.30
C ARG A 238 9.06 -9.12 11.81
N LYS A 239 8.52 -10.23 11.31
CA LYS A 239 7.19 -10.74 11.71
C LYS A 239 7.06 -11.07 13.20
N PRO A 240 8.08 -11.63 13.89
CA PRO A 240 8.00 -11.87 15.33
C PRO A 240 7.79 -10.59 16.14
N ASP A 241 8.30 -9.46 15.66
CA ASP A 241 8.18 -8.17 16.36
C ASP A 241 6.74 -7.65 16.34
N PHE A 242 6.07 -7.75 15.18
CA PHE A 242 4.66 -7.42 15.07
C PHE A 242 3.76 -8.37 15.88
N GLN A 243 4.11 -9.65 15.98
CA GLN A 243 3.34 -10.60 16.80
C GLN A 243 3.27 -10.21 18.27
N ARG A 244 4.31 -9.58 18.82
CA ARG A 244 4.32 -9.13 20.22
C ARG A 244 3.24 -8.08 20.48
N LEU A 245 3.02 -7.16 19.54
CA LEU A 245 2.03 -6.08 19.66
C LEU A 245 0.59 -6.59 19.77
N TYR A 246 0.31 -7.78 19.24
CA TYR A 246 -1.03 -8.37 19.23
C TYR A 246 -1.32 -9.28 20.43
N ASN A 247 -0.32 -9.56 21.26
CA ASN A 247 -0.49 -10.37 22.49
C ASN A 247 -0.92 -9.54 23.71
N VAL A 248 -1.04 -8.22 23.56
CA VAL A 248 -1.33 -7.28 24.65
C VAL A 248 -2.54 -6.41 24.30
N VAL A 249 -3.52 -6.36 25.21
CA VAL A 249 -4.79 -5.62 25.03
C VAL A 249 -4.61 -4.12 25.23
N HIS A 250 -3.67 -3.74 26.10
CA HIS A 250 -3.28 -2.36 26.36
C HIS A 250 -1.75 -2.25 26.32
N MET A 251 -1.24 -1.45 25.39
CA MET A 251 0.16 -1.02 25.38
C MET A 251 0.21 0.46 25.68
N GLU A 252 1.06 0.84 26.64
CA GLU A 252 1.49 2.22 26.79
C GLU A 252 2.39 2.59 25.60
N SER A 253 2.34 3.85 25.18
CA SER A 253 3.20 4.34 24.10
C SER A 253 4.68 4.10 24.49
N PRO A 254 5.53 3.62 23.57
CA PRO A 254 6.94 3.37 23.86
C PRO A 254 7.73 4.67 24.12
N LEU A 255 7.18 5.82 23.70
CA LEU A 255 7.78 7.14 23.78
C LEU A 255 6.76 8.17 24.28
N GLU A 256 7.24 9.23 24.92
CA GLU A 256 6.44 10.44 25.13
C GLU A 256 6.04 10.98 23.75
N VAL A 257 4.74 11.08 23.49
CA VAL A 257 4.22 11.51 22.19
C VAL A 257 4.29 13.03 22.12
N PRO A 258 5.10 13.61 21.20
CA PRO A 258 5.21 15.06 21.06
C PRO A 258 3.87 15.73 20.69
N LEU A 259 3.81 17.05 20.83
CA LEU A 259 2.62 17.81 20.47
C LEU A 259 2.23 17.58 19.00
N GLY A 260 0.96 17.27 18.78
CA GLY A 260 0.41 17.05 17.45
C GLY A 260 0.84 15.74 16.77
N ALA A 261 1.78 14.98 17.34
CA ALA A 261 2.19 13.70 16.80
C ALA A 261 1.19 12.58 17.12
N SER A 262 1.23 11.52 16.33
CA SER A 262 0.51 10.27 16.58
C SER A 262 1.41 9.09 16.31
N ILE A 263 1.57 8.28 17.33
CA ILE A 263 2.24 7.00 17.23
C ILE A 263 1.18 5.92 17.43
N ASN A 264 0.88 5.18 16.37
CA ASN A 264 -0.09 4.11 16.46
C ASN A 264 0.46 2.98 17.35
N ARG A 265 -0.33 2.51 18.32
CA ARG A 265 0.05 1.43 19.24
C ARG A 265 0.39 0.10 18.57
N TYR A 266 -0.03 -0.09 17.31
CA TYR A 266 0.26 -1.27 16.49
C TYR A 266 1.39 -1.04 15.48
N SER A 267 2.19 0.02 15.68
CA SER A 267 3.49 0.18 15.04
C SER A 267 4.58 -0.48 15.89
N VAL A 268 5.68 -0.91 15.25
CA VAL A 268 6.85 -1.43 15.94
C VAL A 268 7.86 -0.31 16.13
N PHE A 269 8.36 -0.16 17.35
CA PHE A 269 9.47 0.71 17.70
C PHE A 269 10.61 -0.11 18.31
N GLN A 270 11.80 0.04 17.77
CA GLN A 270 13.02 -0.60 18.25
C GLN A 270 14.19 0.39 18.31
N GLY A 271 15.18 0.10 19.15
CA GLY A 271 16.33 0.98 19.35
C GLY A 271 15.98 2.37 19.87
N GLU A 272 16.90 3.31 19.69
CA GLU A 272 16.72 4.71 20.11
C GLU A 272 16.21 5.53 18.92
N SER A 273 14.90 5.79 18.91
CA SER A 273 14.27 6.62 17.87
C SER A 273 13.84 7.98 18.42
N HIS A 274 13.91 9.01 17.58
CA HIS A 274 13.47 10.36 17.90
C HIS A 274 12.26 10.73 17.03
N ILE A 275 11.20 11.20 17.68
CA ILE A 275 9.96 11.64 17.04
C ILE A 275 9.74 13.11 17.38
N GLU A 276 9.50 13.95 16.38
CA GLU A 276 9.19 15.37 16.54
C GLU A 276 7.68 15.67 16.44
N GLU A 277 7.33 16.96 16.49
CA GLU A 277 5.96 17.47 16.36
C GLU A 277 5.29 17.02 15.06
N ASN A 278 3.97 16.81 15.12
CA ASN A 278 3.11 16.48 13.97
C ASN A 278 3.50 15.22 13.19
N VAL A 279 4.43 14.41 13.69
CA VAL A 279 4.79 13.15 13.07
C VAL A 279 3.61 12.17 13.14
N LEU A 280 3.31 11.52 12.02
CA LEU A 280 2.34 10.43 11.95
C LEU A 280 3.06 9.11 11.71
N VAL A 281 3.01 8.21 12.70
CA VAL A 281 3.42 6.81 12.55
C VAL A 281 2.17 5.94 12.59
N ALA A 282 1.82 5.39 11.43
CA ALA A 282 0.64 4.57 11.24
C ALA A 282 0.83 3.14 11.80
N GLN A 283 -0.27 2.39 11.90
CA GLN A 283 -0.20 0.98 12.28
C GLN A 283 0.64 0.18 11.28
N ARG A 284 1.30 -0.89 11.73
CA ARG A 284 2.20 -1.71 10.92
C ARG A 284 3.43 -1.00 10.35
N ALA A 285 3.64 0.29 10.63
CA ALA A 285 4.92 0.91 10.41
C ALA A 285 5.97 0.29 11.35
N PHE A 286 7.18 0.09 10.85
CA PHE A 286 8.33 -0.37 11.62
C PHE A 286 9.36 0.75 11.69
N ILE A 287 9.68 1.20 12.90
CA ILE A 287 10.66 2.25 13.17
C ILE A 287 11.76 1.68 14.06
N GLU A 288 13.01 1.78 13.62
CA GLU A 288 14.17 1.28 14.34
C GLU A 288 15.31 2.29 14.29
N SER A 289 15.83 2.70 15.45
CA SER A 289 17.01 3.57 15.57
C SER A 289 17.00 4.78 14.62
N SER A 290 15.84 5.45 14.50
CA SER A 290 15.60 6.44 13.43
C SER A 290 15.12 7.79 13.95
N TRP A 291 15.42 8.84 13.19
CA TRP A 291 14.98 10.21 13.47
C TRP A 291 13.88 10.61 12.49
N LEU A 292 12.68 10.89 12.99
CA LEU A 292 11.56 11.41 12.22
C LEU A 292 11.33 12.86 12.61
N GLY A 293 11.79 13.77 11.75
CA GLY A 293 11.64 15.21 11.91
C GLY A 293 10.20 15.68 11.74
N LYS A 294 9.95 16.94 12.12
CA LYS A 294 8.61 17.55 12.17
C LYS A 294 7.76 17.23 10.93
N GLY A 295 6.53 16.78 11.17
CA GLY A 295 5.54 16.51 10.12
C GLY A 295 5.88 15.33 9.20
N ALA A 296 6.91 14.54 9.51
CA ALA A 296 7.19 13.31 8.78
C ALA A 296 6.07 12.28 8.96
N ASN A 297 5.88 11.44 7.94
CA ASN A 297 4.83 10.44 7.89
C ASN A 297 5.40 9.08 7.52
N ALA A 298 5.09 8.08 8.36
CA ALA A 298 5.36 6.67 8.16
C ALA A 298 4.01 5.95 8.03
N GLN A 299 3.66 5.51 6.82
CA GLN A 299 2.38 4.85 6.52
C GLN A 299 2.41 3.34 6.82
N GLU A 300 1.27 2.68 6.64
CA GLU A 300 1.13 1.24 6.88
C GLU A 300 2.16 0.43 6.09
N ASN A 301 2.70 -0.60 6.74
CA ASN A 301 3.67 -1.54 6.18
C ASN A 301 4.98 -0.89 5.70
N CYS A 302 5.25 0.37 6.04
CA CYS A 302 6.56 0.95 5.76
C CYS A 302 7.60 0.56 6.82
N TYR A 303 8.88 0.64 6.46
CA TYR A 303 10.00 0.30 7.34
C TYR A 303 11.04 1.42 7.29
N ILE A 304 11.45 1.90 8.46
CA ILE A 304 12.45 2.96 8.61
C ILE A 304 13.46 2.49 9.67
N SER A 305 14.65 2.12 9.23
CA SER A 305 15.73 1.62 10.11
C SER A 305 16.99 2.47 9.93
N ASP A 306 17.65 2.82 11.04
CA ASP A 306 18.96 3.49 11.07
C ASP A 306 19.04 4.72 10.14
N SER A 307 17.95 5.51 10.10
CA SER A 307 17.75 6.55 9.09
C SER A 307 17.31 7.88 9.71
N ARG A 308 17.56 8.98 8.99
CA ARG A 308 17.18 10.33 9.40
C ARG A 308 16.32 11.00 8.33
N LEU A 309 15.10 11.36 8.70
CA LEU A 309 14.15 12.11 7.89
C LEU A 309 14.07 13.52 8.49
N GLU A 310 14.55 14.55 7.78
CA GLU A 310 14.66 15.92 8.29
C GLU A 310 13.30 16.60 8.55
N GLY A 311 12.21 16.12 7.93
CA GLY A 311 10.87 16.65 8.18
C GLY A 311 10.02 16.76 6.93
N TYR A 312 8.71 16.69 7.12
CA TYR A 312 7.69 16.68 6.06
C TYR A 312 7.94 15.59 5.00
N ASN A 313 8.68 14.54 5.38
CA ASN A 313 8.90 13.39 4.54
C ASN A 313 7.68 12.50 4.54
N VAL A 314 7.34 11.92 3.40
CA VAL A 314 6.24 10.97 3.28
C VAL A 314 6.80 9.64 2.85
N THR A 315 6.62 8.62 3.70
CA THR A 315 7.00 7.24 3.42
C THR A 315 5.73 6.46 3.13
N ALA A 316 5.44 6.24 1.84
CA ALA A 316 4.21 5.60 1.39
C ALA A 316 4.14 4.11 1.79
N HIS A 317 2.97 3.52 1.61
CA HIS A 317 2.72 2.12 1.96
C HIS A 317 3.77 1.15 1.39
N GLY A 318 4.32 0.30 2.25
CA GLY A 318 5.31 -0.72 1.87
C GLY A 318 6.71 -0.19 1.57
N ALA A 319 6.94 1.13 1.60
CA ALA A 319 8.26 1.68 1.36
C ALA A 319 9.23 1.35 2.50
N THR A 320 10.47 1.04 2.15
CA THR A 320 11.54 0.65 3.08
C THR A 320 12.70 1.64 2.94
N ILE A 321 13.17 2.18 4.06
CA ILE A 321 14.26 3.15 4.16
C ILE A 321 15.25 2.64 5.22
N ILE A 322 16.50 2.39 4.81
CA ILE A 322 17.54 1.81 5.66
C ILE A 322 18.85 2.55 5.43
N HIS A 323 19.52 2.97 6.51
CA HIS A 323 20.81 3.69 6.45
C HIS A 323 20.79 4.87 5.47
N ALA A 324 19.72 5.67 5.53
CA ALA A 324 19.52 6.80 4.62
C ALA A 324 19.28 8.12 5.38
N HIS A 325 19.72 9.21 4.76
CA HIS A 325 19.43 10.57 5.19
C HIS A 325 18.55 11.25 4.13
N LEU A 326 17.28 11.44 4.46
CA LEU A 326 16.32 12.16 3.62
C LEU A 326 16.21 13.59 4.13
N ASN A 327 16.54 14.55 3.27
CA ASN A 327 16.27 15.96 3.52
C ASN A 327 14.76 16.26 3.49
N GLN A 328 14.38 17.51 3.71
CA GLN A 328 12.97 17.88 3.88
C GLN A 328 12.13 17.62 2.63
N LYS A 329 10.86 17.24 2.84
CA LYS A 329 9.86 17.06 1.78
C LYS A 329 10.22 16.00 0.72
N VAL A 330 11.01 14.99 1.08
CA VAL A 330 11.21 13.82 0.21
C VAL A 330 9.99 12.90 0.28
N PHE A 331 9.48 12.50 -0.87
CA PHE A 331 8.46 11.48 -1.02
C PHE A 331 9.08 10.14 -1.42
N ALA A 332 8.90 9.12 -0.59
CA ALA A 332 9.23 7.73 -0.91
C ALA A 332 7.95 6.99 -1.32
N GLY A 333 7.79 6.70 -2.62
CA GLY A 333 6.59 6.07 -3.18
C GLY A 333 6.39 4.61 -2.76
N PHE A 334 5.21 4.07 -3.08
CA PHE A 334 4.78 2.72 -2.72
C PHE A 334 5.84 1.66 -2.96
N ASN A 335 6.02 0.73 -2.03
CA ASN A 335 6.95 -0.42 -2.14
C ASN A 335 8.38 -0.05 -2.59
N SER A 336 8.81 1.22 -2.46
CA SER A 336 10.18 1.61 -2.77
C SER A 336 11.13 0.99 -1.75
N PHE A 337 12.34 0.67 -2.17
CA PHE A 337 13.34 0.03 -1.33
C PHE A 337 14.65 0.81 -1.40
N LEU A 338 14.86 1.67 -0.40
CA LEU A 338 15.99 2.57 -0.26
C LEU A 338 16.92 2.03 0.81
N GLN A 339 17.91 1.22 0.41
CA GLN A 339 18.80 0.53 1.33
C GLN A 339 20.24 0.98 1.13
N GLY A 340 20.69 1.96 1.91
CA GLY A 340 22.11 2.21 2.13
C GLY A 340 22.74 1.18 3.07
N THR A 341 24.00 1.39 3.41
CA THR A 341 24.68 0.72 4.52
C THR A 341 25.52 1.73 5.29
N GLU A 342 26.01 1.37 6.47
CA GLU A 342 26.97 2.21 7.23
C GLU A 342 28.19 2.64 6.38
N LYS A 343 28.64 1.78 5.45
CA LYS A 343 29.79 2.04 4.57
C LYS A 343 29.40 2.74 3.26
N CYS A 344 28.16 2.56 2.82
CA CYS A 344 27.62 3.11 1.58
C CYS A 344 26.32 3.85 1.90
N PRO A 345 26.41 4.99 2.62
CA PRO A 345 25.23 5.74 3.03
C PRO A 345 24.51 6.32 1.81
N LEU A 346 23.19 6.44 1.92
CA LEU A 346 22.33 7.08 0.93
C LEU A 346 21.88 8.45 1.45
N THR A 347 22.10 9.51 0.69
CA THR A 347 21.57 10.84 0.97
C THR A 347 20.62 11.28 -0.13
N VAL A 348 19.43 11.77 0.24
CA VAL A 348 18.41 12.26 -0.71
C VAL A 348 18.14 13.73 -0.45
N GLY A 349 18.34 14.56 -1.47
CA GLY A 349 18.13 16.00 -1.43
C GLY A 349 16.66 16.41 -1.22
N SER A 350 16.45 17.64 -0.76
CA SER A 350 15.10 18.14 -0.45
C SER A 350 14.18 18.10 -1.66
N GLY A 351 12.89 17.86 -1.43
CA GLY A 351 11.87 17.91 -2.49
C GLY A 351 11.95 16.80 -3.55
N CYS A 352 12.81 15.79 -3.35
CA CYS A 352 12.89 14.66 -4.27
C CYS A 352 11.60 13.82 -4.26
N ILE A 353 11.28 13.28 -5.44
CA ILE A 353 10.17 12.37 -5.66
C ILE A 353 10.78 11.04 -6.06
N ILE A 354 10.83 10.10 -5.12
CA ILE A 354 11.18 8.71 -5.39
C ILE A 354 9.90 8.02 -5.86
N MET A 355 9.89 7.66 -7.15
CA MET A 355 8.73 7.03 -7.78
C MET A 355 8.38 5.71 -7.09
N PRO A 356 7.11 5.29 -7.14
CA PRO A 356 6.70 3.97 -6.69
C PRO A 356 7.58 2.86 -7.25
N HIS A 357 7.87 1.86 -6.42
CA HIS A 357 8.61 0.65 -6.75
C HIS A 357 10.08 0.91 -7.12
N THR A 358 10.66 2.05 -6.74
CA THR A 358 12.09 2.32 -6.96
C THR A 358 12.96 1.50 -6.03
N ILE A 359 14.06 0.94 -6.55
CA ILE A 359 15.04 0.16 -5.78
C ILE A 359 16.39 0.89 -5.83
N ILE A 360 16.85 1.35 -4.66
CA ILE A 360 18.18 1.96 -4.49
C ILE A 360 18.95 1.11 -3.47
N HIS A 361 20.04 0.49 -3.92
CA HIS A 361 20.91 -0.34 -3.09
C HIS A 361 22.36 -0.07 -3.48
N PRO A 362 22.97 1.00 -2.96
CA PRO A 362 24.20 1.49 -3.51
C PRO A 362 25.44 0.71 -3.04
N ASP A 363 26.37 0.45 -3.95
CA ASP A 363 27.63 -0.24 -3.69
C ASP A 363 28.74 0.70 -3.18
N ALA A 364 28.49 2.01 -3.24
CA ALA A 364 29.32 3.11 -2.73
C ALA A 364 28.41 4.20 -2.14
N PRO A 365 28.91 5.17 -1.37
CA PRO A 365 28.09 6.31 -0.93
C PRO A 365 27.40 6.97 -2.13
N LEU A 366 26.10 7.26 -2.02
CA LEU A 366 25.30 7.83 -3.09
C LEU A 366 24.52 9.05 -2.59
N GLU A 367 24.65 10.16 -3.30
CA GLU A 367 23.92 11.40 -3.02
C GLU A 367 23.03 11.77 -4.21
N ILE A 368 21.74 11.91 -3.93
CA ILE A 368 20.74 12.35 -4.91
C ILE A 368 20.53 13.86 -4.72
N PRO A 369 20.74 14.70 -5.74
CA PRO A 369 20.56 16.14 -5.63
C PRO A 369 19.09 16.53 -5.35
N PRO A 370 18.82 17.72 -4.78
CA PRO A 370 17.46 18.17 -4.48
C PRO A 370 16.61 18.39 -5.73
N ASP A 371 15.29 18.27 -5.58
CA ASP A 371 14.30 18.43 -6.66
C ASP A 371 14.53 17.51 -7.86
N TYR A 372 14.81 16.22 -7.60
CA TYR A 372 14.88 15.17 -8.62
C TYR A 372 13.69 14.22 -8.57
N LEU A 373 13.26 13.76 -9.75
CA LEU A 373 12.46 12.56 -9.91
C LEU A 373 13.42 11.37 -10.05
N VAL A 374 13.18 10.30 -9.31
CA VAL A 374 14.04 9.09 -9.32
C VAL A 374 13.18 7.84 -9.49
N TRP A 375 13.60 6.87 -10.29
CA TRP A 375 12.87 5.63 -10.55
C TRP A 375 13.80 4.42 -10.75
N GLY A 376 13.24 3.22 -10.93
CA GLY A 376 13.97 2.06 -11.43
C GLY A 376 14.99 1.47 -10.46
N TYR A 377 16.16 1.05 -10.96
CA TYR A 377 17.17 0.31 -10.20
C TYR A 377 18.51 1.06 -10.16
N ILE A 378 19.00 1.38 -8.95
CA ILE A 378 20.18 2.23 -8.75
C ILE A 378 21.14 1.61 -7.73
N ARG A 379 22.38 1.36 -8.14
CA ARG A 379 23.47 0.89 -7.26
C ARG A 379 24.68 1.84 -7.19
N LYS A 380 24.80 2.75 -8.14
CA LYS A 380 25.96 3.65 -8.26
C LYS A 380 25.57 4.92 -8.99
N GLU A 381 26.48 5.88 -9.01
CA GLU A 381 26.25 7.20 -9.59
C GLU A 381 25.91 7.14 -11.09
N GLU A 382 26.52 6.20 -11.84
CA GLU A 382 26.18 6.04 -13.26
C GLU A 382 24.74 5.55 -13.46
N ASP A 383 24.25 4.66 -12.58
CA ASP A 383 22.87 4.20 -12.66
C ASP A 383 21.90 5.36 -12.37
N LEU A 384 22.25 6.24 -11.42
CA LEU A 384 21.43 7.41 -11.09
C LEU A 384 21.22 8.33 -12.30
N ALA A 385 22.21 8.49 -13.17
CA ALA A 385 22.08 9.29 -14.39
C ALA A 385 21.04 8.71 -15.37
N ASP A 386 20.92 7.37 -15.43
CA ASP A 386 19.94 6.68 -16.29
C ASP A 386 18.56 6.51 -15.63
N HIS A 387 18.43 6.91 -14.37
CA HIS A 387 17.28 6.64 -13.52
C HIS A 387 16.79 7.86 -12.74
N SER A 388 17.22 9.05 -13.14
CA SER A 388 16.75 10.29 -12.54
C SER A 388 16.73 11.44 -13.54
N ILE A 389 15.94 12.46 -13.22
CA ILE A 389 15.91 13.74 -13.93
C ILE A 389 15.53 14.83 -12.94
N SER A 390 16.10 16.03 -13.09
CA SER A 390 15.63 17.17 -12.30
C SER A 390 14.17 17.48 -12.63
N LEU A 391 13.39 17.87 -11.62
CA LEU A 391 11.98 18.24 -11.81
C LEU A 391 11.84 19.45 -12.75
N GLU A 392 12.83 20.35 -12.74
CA GLU A 392 12.89 21.48 -13.67
C GLU A 392 13.02 21.03 -15.12
N GLU A 393 13.95 20.11 -15.41
CA GLU A 393 14.17 19.61 -16.77
C GLU A 393 12.96 18.81 -17.26
N LEU A 394 12.41 17.92 -16.43
CA LEU A 394 11.19 17.18 -16.76
C LEU A 394 10.02 18.13 -17.06
N SER A 395 9.87 19.20 -16.27
CA SER A 395 8.81 20.20 -16.47
C SER A 395 8.91 20.95 -17.80
N ARG A 396 10.04 20.87 -18.53
CA ARG A 396 10.22 21.46 -19.86
C ARG A 396 9.87 20.49 -21.00
N VAL A 397 9.69 19.20 -20.71
CA VAL A 397 9.30 18.20 -21.72
C VAL A 397 7.85 18.43 -22.16
N ARG A 398 7.61 18.38 -23.48
CA ARG A 398 6.29 18.63 -24.10
C ARG A 398 5.78 17.51 -25.00
N ASP A 399 6.63 16.57 -25.37
CA ASP A 399 6.25 15.47 -26.26
C ASP A 399 6.82 14.15 -25.79
N LYS A 400 8.14 13.93 -25.90
CA LYS A 400 8.76 12.66 -25.56
C LYS A 400 10.14 12.85 -24.96
N ILE A 401 10.46 12.05 -23.95
CA ILE A 401 11.84 11.82 -23.50
C ILE A 401 12.04 10.34 -23.16
N ASN A 402 13.25 9.86 -23.37
CA ASN A 402 13.69 8.51 -23.09
C ASN A 402 14.99 8.59 -22.27
N ILE A 403 15.04 7.94 -21.11
CA ILE A 403 16.23 7.85 -20.26
C ILE A 403 16.36 6.40 -19.82
N GLY A 404 17.46 5.73 -20.18
CA GLY A 404 17.59 4.28 -20.01
C GLY A 404 16.39 3.52 -20.58
N ASP A 405 15.73 2.72 -19.74
CA ASP A 405 14.51 1.97 -20.05
C ASP A 405 13.21 2.73 -19.76
N MET A 406 13.30 3.94 -19.20
CA MET A 406 12.15 4.80 -18.99
C MET A 406 11.73 5.49 -20.28
N ARG A 407 10.41 5.55 -20.49
CA ARG A 407 9.77 6.27 -21.58
C ARG A 407 8.73 7.20 -20.98
N PHE A 408 8.82 8.47 -21.32
CA PHE A 408 7.82 9.47 -20.97
C PHE A 408 7.28 10.12 -22.23
N ARG A 409 5.95 10.30 -22.27
CA ARG A 409 5.25 11.05 -23.31
C ARG A 409 4.29 12.06 -22.68
N GLY A 410 4.16 13.25 -23.28
CA GLY A 410 3.18 14.27 -22.91
C GLY A 410 3.77 15.46 -22.17
N ASP A 411 2.97 16.08 -21.31
CA ASP A 411 3.32 17.30 -20.59
C ASP A 411 4.02 17.00 -19.26
N GLY A 412 5.33 17.21 -19.22
CA GLY A 412 6.12 17.01 -18.01
C GLY A 412 5.80 18.01 -16.90
N SER A 413 5.32 19.22 -17.23
CA SER A 413 4.89 20.19 -16.22
C SER A 413 3.63 19.71 -15.50
N ALA A 414 2.68 19.14 -16.25
CA ALA A 414 1.48 18.55 -15.68
C ALA A 414 1.81 17.33 -14.80
N PHE A 415 2.75 16.49 -15.23
CA PHE A 415 3.23 15.35 -14.45
C PHE A 415 3.85 15.78 -13.11
N VAL A 416 4.82 16.71 -13.13
CA VAL A 416 5.48 17.21 -11.91
C VAL A 416 4.48 17.89 -10.97
N HIS A 417 3.55 18.68 -11.52
CA HIS A 417 2.50 19.31 -10.74
C HIS A 417 1.58 18.28 -10.05
N ALA A 418 1.17 17.23 -10.76
CA ALA A 418 0.31 16.18 -10.21
C ALA A 418 0.94 15.48 -9.00
N PHE A 419 2.23 15.11 -9.08
CA PHE A 419 2.93 14.49 -7.94
C PHE A 419 3.13 15.46 -6.78
N ARG A 420 3.58 16.70 -7.05
CA ARG A 420 3.75 17.71 -5.99
C ARG A 420 2.45 18.00 -5.27
N HIS A 421 1.35 18.17 -6.00
CA HIS A 421 0.02 18.36 -5.44
C HIS A 421 -0.39 17.18 -4.56
N ARG A 422 -0.18 15.94 -5.03
CA ARG A 422 -0.48 14.73 -4.25
C ARG A 422 0.30 14.67 -2.94
N ILE A 423 1.60 14.96 -2.97
CA ILE A 423 2.46 14.95 -1.77
C ILE A 423 2.00 16.00 -0.75
N GLU A 424 1.70 17.21 -1.22
CA GLU A 424 1.21 18.28 -0.36
C GLU A 424 -0.14 17.90 0.26
N HIS A 425 -1.07 17.35 -0.53
CA HIS A 425 -2.35 16.87 -0.04
C HIS A 425 -2.19 15.78 1.04
N ILE A 426 -1.24 14.85 0.88
CA ILE A 426 -0.96 13.83 1.90
C ILE A 426 -0.47 14.48 3.20
N LEU A 427 0.43 15.47 3.13
CA LEU A 427 0.94 16.18 4.31
C LEU A 427 -0.18 16.94 5.03
N GLU A 428 -1.05 17.61 4.28
CA GLU A 428 -2.24 18.29 4.81
C GLU A 428 -3.21 17.31 5.48
N ALA A 429 -3.58 16.23 4.79
CA ALA A 429 -4.51 15.21 5.30
C ALA A 429 -3.96 14.52 6.55
N ASN A 430 -2.63 14.33 6.63
CA ASN A 430 -1.97 13.75 7.80
C ASN A 430 -1.83 14.72 8.97
N GLY A 431 -2.01 16.02 8.74
CA GLY A 431 -1.88 17.04 9.78
C GLY A 431 -0.43 17.42 10.08
N ALA A 432 0.45 17.32 9.07
CA ALA A 432 1.85 17.69 9.18
C ALA A 432 2.03 19.18 9.52
N TYR A 433 1.07 20.01 9.12
CA TYR A 433 1.05 21.46 9.32
C TYR A 433 0.16 21.93 10.49
N PHE A 434 -0.20 21.01 11.38
CA PHE A 434 -0.99 21.35 12.57
C PHE A 434 -0.24 22.37 13.44
N ASP A 435 -0.91 23.45 13.82
CA ASP A 435 -0.33 24.57 14.57
C ASP A 435 -0.81 24.64 16.04
N GLY A 436 -1.63 23.67 16.47
CA GLY A 436 -2.29 23.65 17.77
C GLY A 436 -3.80 23.89 17.69
N GLU A 437 -4.29 24.52 16.62
CA GLU A 437 -5.70 24.86 16.44
C GLU A 437 -6.23 24.42 15.07
N MET A 438 -5.52 24.78 14.01
CA MET A 438 -5.88 24.61 12.61
C MET A 438 -5.05 23.50 11.94
N ASN A 439 -5.46 23.05 10.75
CA ASN A 439 -4.78 22.01 9.96
C ASN A 439 -4.71 20.63 10.65
N ARG A 440 -5.79 20.27 11.36
CA ARG A 440 -5.92 18.94 11.98
C ARG A 440 -6.12 17.86 10.93
N GLY A 441 -5.24 16.87 10.93
CA GLY A 441 -5.29 15.70 10.06
C GLY A 441 -5.29 14.38 10.84
N HIS A 442 -4.88 13.30 10.17
CA HIS A 442 -4.87 11.95 10.73
C HIS A 442 -4.03 11.83 12.00
N ALA A 443 -2.90 12.53 12.12
CA ALA A 443 -2.12 12.56 13.36
C ALA A 443 -2.94 13.07 14.56
N GLN A 444 -3.78 14.07 14.38
CA GLN A 444 -4.55 14.64 15.50
C GLN A 444 -5.93 13.98 15.69
N LYS A 445 -6.34 13.07 14.78
CA LYS A 445 -7.64 12.38 14.80
C LYS A 445 -7.51 10.88 15.13
N GLY A 446 -6.40 10.23 14.79
CA GLY A 446 -6.20 8.78 14.85
C GLY A 446 -5.88 8.19 16.23
N GLN A 447 -5.76 9.02 17.27
CA GLN A 447 -5.25 8.59 18.59
C GLN A 447 -6.19 7.62 19.36
N ASN A 448 -7.49 7.54 19.01
CA ASN A 448 -8.52 6.87 19.81
C ASN A 448 -9.15 5.59 19.21
N ILE A 449 -8.48 4.90 18.28
CA ILE A 449 -9.00 3.66 17.68
C ILE A 449 -8.77 2.45 18.60
N SER A 450 -9.79 1.62 18.81
CA SER A 450 -9.68 0.34 19.54
C SER A 450 -10.04 -0.83 18.63
N PHE A 451 -9.22 -1.89 18.61
CA PHE A 451 -9.50 -3.09 17.81
C PHE A 451 -10.11 -4.20 18.66
N ASN A 452 -11.32 -4.62 18.28
CA ASN A 452 -12.01 -5.74 18.88
C ASN A 452 -11.72 -7.04 18.14
N ILE A 453 -11.74 -8.14 18.88
CA ILE A 453 -11.46 -9.48 18.36
C ILE A 453 -12.75 -10.13 17.83
N ILE A 454 -12.64 -10.80 16.69
CA ILE A 454 -13.65 -11.75 16.17
C ILE A 454 -12.98 -13.10 15.93
N GLN A 455 -13.67 -14.20 16.25
CA GLN A 455 -13.11 -15.56 16.22
C GLN A 455 -13.79 -16.43 15.14
N PRO A 456 -13.05 -17.35 14.50
CA PRO A 456 -13.63 -18.34 13.58
C PRO A 456 -14.34 -19.47 14.34
N TYR A 457 -15.13 -20.26 13.62
CA TYR A 457 -15.59 -21.57 14.11
C TYR A 457 -14.36 -22.44 14.40
N PRO A 458 -14.23 -23.00 15.62
CA PRO A 458 -13.01 -23.68 16.03
C PRO A 458 -12.89 -25.12 15.51
N ARG A 459 -14.01 -25.77 15.14
CA ARG A 459 -14.07 -27.17 14.69
C ARG A 459 -15.30 -27.42 13.81
N GLY A 460 -15.31 -28.58 13.14
CA GLY A 460 -16.46 -29.08 12.38
C GLY A 460 -16.46 -28.66 10.90
N PRO A 461 -17.60 -28.83 10.20
CA PRO A 461 -17.68 -28.52 8.77
C PRO A 461 -17.34 -27.06 8.43
N GLN A 462 -17.67 -26.12 9.34
CA GLN A 462 -17.44 -24.69 9.21
C GLN A 462 -16.09 -24.21 9.77
N GLU A 463 -15.26 -25.09 10.31
CA GLU A 463 -13.96 -24.74 10.91
C GLU A 463 -13.14 -23.78 10.02
N GLY A 464 -12.66 -22.70 10.65
CA GLY A 464 -11.93 -21.62 9.99
C GLY A 464 -12.82 -20.54 9.38
N LEU A 465 -14.09 -20.81 9.04
CA LEU A 465 -15.01 -19.74 8.63
C LEU A 465 -15.41 -18.91 9.83
N TYR A 466 -15.79 -17.66 9.57
CA TYR A 466 -16.33 -16.76 10.58
C TYR A 466 -17.85 -16.81 10.52
N PRO A 467 -18.54 -16.73 11.67
CA PRO A 467 -20.00 -16.64 11.69
C PRO A 467 -20.47 -15.43 10.89
N SER A 468 -21.69 -15.54 10.35
CA SER A 468 -22.30 -14.37 9.71
C SER A 468 -22.58 -13.32 10.78
N THR A 469 -21.93 -12.16 10.63
CA THR A 469 -21.88 -11.11 11.66
C THR A 469 -22.16 -9.77 11.00
N GLU A 470 -22.97 -8.95 11.66
CA GLU A 470 -23.26 -7.59 11.27
C GLU A 470 -23.06 -6.68 12.49
N ILE A 471 -22.27 -5.63 12.31
CA ILE A 471 -21.87 -4.69 13.37
C ILE A 471 -22.06 -3.27 12.84
N HIS A 472 -22.89 -2.50 13.50
CA HIS A 472 -23.16 -1.09 13.23
C HIS A 472 -23.56 -0.41 14.55
N PRO A 473 -23.58 0.93 14.62
CA PRO A 473 -24.04 1.68 15.79
C PRO A 473 -25.44 1.31 16.27
#